data_AF-A0A3M2M735-F1
#
_entry.id   AF-A0A3M2M735-F1
#
_cell.length_a   1.000
_cell.length_b   1.000
_cell.length_c   1.000
_cell.angle_alpha   90.00
_cell.angle_beta   90.00
_cell.angle_gamma   90.00
#
_symmetry.space_group_name_H-M   'P 1'
#
loop_
_entity.id
_entity.type
_entity.pdbx_description
1 polymer ?
#
loop_
_entity_poly.entity_id
_entity_poly.type
_entity_poly.pdbx_seq_one_letter_code
_entity_poly.pdbx_strand_id
1 'polypeptide(L)'
;MRRRRNRAAAVALTAVLGTAPVALPSAAHAADATEFGLSIPDVTPTGVAAASGGGAWFTESQGGIGRVTTDGKITEYPIPRNSAKGTGFPDAIATASDGAVWFTDVSGMVPRVGRVDPASGAVATFEPSADALPGAQISGIAAGANGAMWFTTGYNGSIVKITASGSAGVLTTFATGLSPYSVTVGPDQAVWFTSLDGQIGRLDPATGAVTTYAAPGAMGGAPAVGEITSGGGKVWFTEPGNGKIGSVDPASGQISEFAVPTSGARPTGLTVSQDGAVWFTESSSSNLGKLDPSTGQISEYPLPATLSGPFRVTVGADGKIWYSAPGRGRVGYVDPADPPSGFAHSATPGYGPGFPTMVSATQNRCPSNSLCISQVTTGGNTKIGSFALDLPPAAIRITGYIGNPDSTGNPVLNPPVSGKQFEGTPVEVPGGLIGQLPLIGPILGKTPAAMWDVNKLTVSQTLAGPVHVLQVPGGFGAQASLNIHLNNTLLGSNCVIGPVQASLSPTFTGGSFLNDPQLGWSGGQMEINAPIAIPKASGCGPFGLLDGVINQMMGLPSPAANNSMNLTGILTFGIGANASNVPDGLKANPSNPTVAKLRSALQAKKHATKPAAHVAKKHTYNLKSRH
;
A
#
# COMPACT_ATOMS: atom_id res chain seq x y z
N MET A 1 -68.03 49.47 -43.76
CA MET A 1 -66.60 49.16 -44.03
C MET A 1 -66.08 48.33 -42.85
N ARG A 2 -66.01 46.98 -42.92
CA ARG A 2 -64.81 46.15 -43.20
C ARG A 2 -63.53 46.74 -42.54
N ARG A 3 -62.81 46.09 -41.60
CA ARG A 3 -62.28 44.70 -41.58
C ARG A 3 -61.97 44.17 -40.15
N ARG A 4 -62.34 42.89 -39.97
CA ARG A 4 -61.87 41.79 -39.08
C ARG A 4 -60.48 41.90 -38.42
N ARG A 5 -60.34 41.34 -37.21
CA ARG A 5 -59.85 39.95 -36.98
C ARG A 5 -60.01 39.41 -35.55
N ASN A 6 -60.62 38.23 -35.51
CA ASN A 6 -60.86 37.20 -34.48
C ASN A 6 -59.83 37.05 -33.34
N ARG A 7 -60.34 36.80 -32.13
CA ARG A 7 -59.77 35.83 -31.17
C ARG A 7 -60.90 34.96 -30.60
N ALA A 8 -60.79 33.66 -30.82
CA ALA A 8 -61.76 32.64 -30.46
C ALA A 8 -61.39 31.98 -29.12
N ALA A 9 -62.43 31.41 -28.51
CA ALA A 9 -62.51 30.83 -27.18
C ALA A 9 -61.46 29.76 -26.84
N ALA A 10 -61.08 29.75 -25.56
CA ALA A 10 -60.35 28.67 -24.92
C ALA A 10 -61.35 27.63 -24.38
N VAL A 11 -61.17 26.38 -24.76
CA VAL A 11 -61.79 25.20 -24.14
C VAL A 11 -60.67 24.36 -23.55
N ALA A 12 -60.85 23.98 -22.30
CA ALA A 12 -59.91 23.19 -21.50
C ALA A 12 -59.74 21.77 -22.04
N LEU A 13 -58.50 21.28 -22.04
CA LEU A 13 -58.19 19.85 -22.07
C LEU A 13 -57.17 19.56 -20.97
N THR A 14 -57.60 18.80 -19.97
CA THR A 14 -56.78 18.20 -18.91
C THR A 14 -55.74 17.26 -19.51
N ALA A 15 -54.45 17.57 -19.32
CA ALA A 15 -53.35 16.64 -19.55
C ALA A 15 -52.73 16.28 -18.18
N VAL A 16 -52.87 15.00 -17.80
CA VAL A 16 -52.10 14.37 -16.72
C VAL A 16 -50.66 14.25 -17.22
N LEU A 17 -49.78 15.14 -16.75
CA LEU A 17 -48.33 14.95 -16.87
C LEU A 17 -47.85 14.22 -15.63
N GLY A 18 -47.60 12.92 -15.77
CA GLY A 18 -46.81 12.17 -14.80
C GLY A 18 -45.42 12.77 -14.75
N THR A 19 -45.07 13.40 -13.64
CA THR A 19 -43.70 13.79 -13.34
C THR A 19 -42.93 12.52 -12.98
N ALA A 20 -42.39 11.83 -13.98
CA ALA A 20 -41.26 10.95 -13.73
C ALA A 20 -40.10 11.84 -13.23
N PRO A 21 -39.49 11.57 -12.07
CA PRO A 21 -38.28 12.28 -11.70
C PRO A 21 -37.22 11.94 -12.75
N VAL A 22 -36.81 12.94 -13.51
CA VAL A 22 -35.57 12.86 -14.30
C VAL A 22 -34.46 12.77 -13.27
N ALA A 23 -34.04 11.55 -12.97
CA ALA A 23 -32.79 11.31 -12.28
C ALA A 23 -31.69 11.88 -13.19
N LEU A 24 -31.18 13.06 -12.84
CA LEU A 24 -29.88 13.48 -13.33
C LEU A 24 -28.92 12.34 -13.00
N PRO A 25 -28.09 11.87 -13.95
CA PRO A 25 -27.05 10.94 -13.59
C PRO A 25 -26.21 11.64 -12.53
N SER A 26 -26.30 11.15 -11.29
CA SER A 26 -25.29 11.43 -10.28
C SER A 26 -23.96 11.18 -10.97
N ALA A 27 -23.01 12.11 -10.88
CA ALA A 27 -21.66 11.85 -11.31
C ALA A 27 -21.29 10.48 -10.73
N ALA A 28 -21.11 9.48 -11.61
CA ALA A 28 -20.86 8.12 -11.17
C ALA A 28 -19.66 8.21 -10.25
N HIS A 29 -19.87 7.90 -8.98
CA HIS A 29 -18.76 7.77 -8.04
C HIS A 29 -17.93 6.65 -8.62
N ALA A 30 -16.71 6.95 -9.08
CA ALA A 30 -15.80 5.88 -9.46
C ALA A 30 -15.60 5.05 -8.19
N ALA A 31 -16.06 3.80 -8.20
CA ALA A 31 -15.74 2.89 -7.11
C ALA A 31 -14.22 2.80 -7.02
N ASP A 32 -13.69 2.91 -5.81
CA ASP A 32 -12.27 2.75 -5.50
C ASP A 32 -12.10 1.56 -4.56
N ALA A 33 -10.94 0.90 -4.60
CA ALA A 33 -10.63 -0.10 -3.58
C ALA A 33 -10.59 0.57 -2.20
N THR A 34 -11.06 -0.14 -1.18
CA THR A 34 -10.95 0.32 0.20
C THR A 34 -9.64 -0.19 0.77
N GLU A 35 -8.79 0.69 1.29
CA GLU A 35 -7.49 0.33 1.85
C GLU A 35 -7.32 0.86 3.28
N PHE A 36 -6.74 0.03 4.13
CA PHE A 36 -6.47 0.34 5.52
C PHE A 36 -4.97 0.43 5.77
N GLY A 37 -4.54 1.50 6.42
CA GLY A 37 -3.19 1.61 6.97
C GLY A 37 -3.08 0.76 8.22
N LEU A 38 -1.95 0.09 8.41
CA LEU A 38 -1.73 -0.81 9.54
C LEU A 38 -1.39 -0.05 10.83
N SER A 39 -1.66 -0.67 11.98
CA SER A 39 -1.46 -0.04 13.30
C SER A 39 0.01 0.13 13.62
N ILE A 40 0.84 -0.78 13.14
CA ILE A 40 2.29 -0.68 13.18
C ILE A 40 2.74 -0.08 11.84
N PRO A 41 3.34 1.12 11.83
CA PRO A 41 3.87 1.70 10.61
C PRO A 41 4.88 0.76 9.93
N ASP A 42 4.79 0.65 8.61
CA ASP A 42 5.81 0.04 7.73
C ASP A 42 6.15 -1.42 7.97
N VAL A 43 5.25 -2.12 8.65
CA VAL A 43 5.15 -3.56 8.52
C VAL A 43 4.74 -3.94 7.09
N THR A 44 5.23 -5.10 6.65
CA THR A 44 5.05 -5.58 5.29
C THR A 44 3.99 -6.68 5.30
N PRO A 45 2.70 -6.35 5.05
CA PRO A 45 1.67 -7.38 4.99
C PRO A 45 1.92 -8.28 3.78
N THR A 46 2.03 -9.59 3.99
CA THR A 46 2.29 -10.55 2.90
C THR A 46 1.09 -11.45 2.67
N GLY A 47 0.80 -12.35 3.60
CA GLY A 47 -0.35 -13.25 3.60
C GLY A 47 -1.66 -12.54 3.85
N VAL A 48 -2.73 -13.05 3.23
CA VAL A 48 -4.11 -12.66 3.53
C VAL A 48 -5.01 -13.90 3.53
N ALA A 49 -5.89 -14.03 4.53
CA ALA A 49 -6.88 -15.10 4.64
C ALA A 49 -8.23 -14.57 5.09
N ALA A 50 -9.31 -15.22 4.68
CA ALA A 50 -10.66 -14.82 5.06
C ALA A 50 -10.89 -14.91 6.58
N ALA A 51 -11.52 -13.90 7.16
CA ALA A 51 -12.07 -13.97 8.52
C ALA A 51 -13.54 -14.39 8.49
N SER A 52 -13.94 -15.31 9.38
CA SER A 52 -15.28 -15.90 9.43
C SER A 52 -16.42 -14.90 9.71
N GLY A 53 -16.11 -13.74 10.31
CA GLY A 53 -17.06 -12.66 10.59
C GLY A 53 -17.00 -11.49 9.59
N GLY A 54 -16.44 -11.70 8.41
CA GLY A 54 -16.07 -10.63 7.49
C GLY A 54 -14.70 -10.03 7.85
N GLY A 55 -14.10 -9.33 6.88
CA GLY A 55 -12.72 -8.88 7.03
C GLY A 55 -11.68 -9.92 6.59
N ALA A 56 -10.43 -9.65 6.94
CA ALA A 56 -9.30 -10.52 6.64
C ALA A 56 -8.30 -10.63 7.79
N TRP A 57 -7.65 -11.77 7.87
CA TRP A 57 -6.40 -11.98 8.61
C TRP A 57 -5.22 -11.71 7.68
N PHE A 58 -4.12 -11.19 8.23
CA PHE A 58 -2.89 -10.95 7.49
C PHE A 58 -1.66 -11.26 8.33
N THR A 59 -0.56 -11.60 7.66
CA THR A 59 0.78 -11.77 8.27
C THR A 59 1.62 -10.55 7.99
N GLU A 60 2.55 -10.23 8.88
CA GLU A 60 3.43 -9.07 8.71
C GLU A 60 4.88 -9.29 9.16
N SER A 61 5.81 -8.58 8.49
CA SER A 61 7.26 -8.79 8.57
C SER A 61 7.93 -8.53 9.94
N GLN A 62 7.21 -7.99 10.93
CA GLN A 62 7.73 -7.77 12.30
C GLN A 62 7.29 -8.85 13.30
N GLY A 63 6.87 -10.02 12.81
CA GLY A 63 6.48 -11.13 13.67
C GLY A 63 5.09 -10.94 14.27
N GLY A 64 4.18 -10.33 13.50
CA GLY A 64 2.78 -10.12 13.88
C GLY A 64 1.81 -10.87 12.97
N ILE A 65 0.66 -11.21 13.54
CA ILE A 65 -0.55 -11.57 12.81
C ILE A 65 -1.56 -10.47 13.07
N GLY A 66 -2.16 -9.92 12.02
CA GLY A 66 -3.18 -8.91 12.16
C GLY A 66 -4.55 -9.40 11.69
N ARG A 67 -5.60 -8.79 12.23
CA ARG A 67 -6.98 -8.94 11.75
C ARG A 67 -7.55 -7.56 11.45
N VAL A 68 -8.10 -7.40 10.25
CA VAL A 68 -8.83 -6.20 9.83
C VAL A 68 -10.29 -6.55 9.57
N THR A 69 -11.20 -5.73 10.10
CA THR A 69 -12.64 -5.82 9.81
C THR A 69 -13.02 -4.97 8.59
N THR A 70 -14.22 -5.16 8.04
CA THR A 70 -14.72 -4.42 6.86
C THR A 70 -14.79 -2.90 7.05
N ASP A 71 -14.97 -2.44 8.30
CA ASP A 71 -14.97 -1.04 8.72
C ASP A 71 -13.56 -0.51 9.06
N GLY A 72 -12.51 -1.33 8.89
CA GLY A 72 -11.12 -0.90 9.01
C GLY A 72 -10.53 -0.97 10.41
N LYS A 73 -11.21 -1.58 11.38
CA LYS A 73 -10.64 -1.82 12.70
C LYS A 73 -9.57 -2.91 12.61
N ILE A 74 -8.35 -2.58 13.02
CA ILE A 74 -7.21 -3.48 13.03
C ILE A 74 -6.92 -3.95 14.46
N THR A 75 -6.63 -5.23 14.61
CA THR A 75 -6.13 -5.83 15.86
C THR A 75 -4.89 -6.64 15.54
N GLU A 76 -3.79 -6.35 16.25
CA GLU A 76 -2.49 -7.02 16.08
C GLU A 76 -2.26 -8.07 17.17
N TYR A 77 -1.69 -9.21 16.78
CA TYR A 77 -1.39 -10.35 17.64
C TYR A 77 0.11 -10.67 17.52
N PRO A 78 0.92 -10.40 18.55
CA PRO A 78 2.36 -10.64 18.50
C PRO A 78 2.67 -12.13 18.51
N ILE A 79 3.62 -12.55 17.69
CA ILE A 79 4.12 -13.92 17.66
C ILE A 79 5.25 -14.07 18.69
N PRO A 80 5.23 -15.12 19.55
CA PRO A 80 6.33 -15.41 20.47
C PRO A 80 7.68 -15.58 19.73
N ARG A 81 8.79 -15.23 20.41
CA ARG A 81 10.14 -15.54 19.90
C ARG A 81 10.31 -17.06 19.73
N ASN A 82 11.04 -17.46 18.68
CA ASN A 82 11.32 -18.88 18.45
C ASN A 82 12.32 -19.45 19.48
N SER A 83 12.54 -20.77 19.48
CA SER A 83 13.51 -21.42 20.37
C SER A 83 14.95 -20.88 20.25
N ALA A 84 15.32 -20.32 19.09
CA ALA A 84 16.59 -19.62 18.87
C ALA A 84 16.56 -18.12 19.28
N LYS A 85 15.51 -17.67 19.97
CA LYS A 85 15.26 -16.29 20.41
C LYS A 85 15.12 -15.26 19.27
N GLY A 86 14.93 -15.72 18.04
CA GLY A 86 14.64 -14.88 16.88
C GLY A 86 13.19 -14.40 16.86
N THR A 87 12.98 -13.23 16.26
CA THR A 87 11.66 -12.76 15.84
C THR A 87 11.20 -13.56 14.62
N GLY A 88 9.92 -13.92 14.56
CA GLY A 88 9.36 -14.66 13.44
C GLY A 88 9.24 -13.82 12.18
N PHE A 89 9.24 -14.48 11.02
CA PHE A 89 8.92 -13.89 9.72
C PHE A 89 7.70 -14.60 9.14
N PRO A 90 6.49 -14.28 9.63
CA PRO A 90 5.29 -14.92 9.12
C PRO A 90 5.08 -14.57 7.64
N ASP A 91 4.69 -15.56 6.82
CA ASP A 91 4.51 -15.40 5.38
C ASP A 91 3.12 -15.81 4.92
N ALA A 92 2.87 -17.10 4.67
CA ALA A 92 1.57 -17.57 4.19
C ALA A 92 0.61 -17.74 5.36
N ILE A 93 -0.68 -17.58 5.07
CA ILE A 93 -1.76 -17.69 6.05
C ILE A 93 -2.98 -18.34 5.41
N ALA A 94 -3.63 -19.23 6.14
CA ALA A 94 -4.82 -19.93 5.67
C ALA A 94 -5.76 -20.20 6.85
N THR A 95 -7.07 -20.14 6.58
CA THR A 95 -8.10 -20.50 7.55
C THR A 95 -8.41 -21.99 7.41
N ALA A 96 -8.23 -22.75 8.49
CA ALA A 96 -8.53 -24.17 8.58
C ALA A 96 -10.04 -24.44 8.63
N SER A 97 -10.43 -25.70 8.41
CA SER A 97 -11.85 -26.10 8.43
C SER A 97 -12.52 -25.98 9.82
N ASP A 98 -11.74 -25.93 10.89
CA ASP A 98 -12.20 -25.68 12.26
C ASP A 98 -12.31 -24.16 12.59
N GLY A 99 -12.05 -23.30 11.61
CA GLY A 99 -12.05 -21.84 11.74
C GLY A 99 -10.75 -21.25 12.30
N ALA A 100 -9.80 -22.08 12.74
CA ALA A 100 -8.52 -21.59 13.21
C ALA A 100 -7.68 -21.04 12.07
N VAL A 101 -6.86 -20.03 12.37
CA VAL A 101 -6.03 -19.40 11.35
C VAL A 101 -4.60 -19.89 11.53
N TRP A 102 -4.00 -20.43 10.48
CA TRP A 102 -2.65 -20.93 10.52
C TRP A 102 -1.75 -20.11 9.62
N PHE A 103 -0.49 -19.97 10.01
CA PHE A 103 0.50 -19.26 9.24
C PHE A 103 1.84 -20.01 9.23
N THR A 104 2.63 -19.75 8.21
CA THR A 104 4.01 -20.23 8.10
C THR A 104 4.97 -19.16 8.52
N ASP A 105 6.12 -19.56 9.07
CA ASP A 105 7.22 -18.68 9.41
C ASP A 105 8.45 -19.07 8.58
N VAL A 106 8.88 -18.16 7.72
CA VAL A 106 9.99 -18.40 6.78
C VAL A 106 11.36 -18.17 7.42
N SER A 107 11.45 -18.06 8.75
CA SER A 107 12.72 -17.89 9.43
C SER A 107 13.67 -19.08 9.14
N GLY A 108 14.79 -18.80 8.47
CA GLY A 108 15.68 -19.86 7.98
C GLY A 108 16.45 -20.64 9.05
N MET A 109 16.41 -20.20 10.31
CA MET A 109 17.12 -20.88 11.42
C MET A 109 16.24 -21.87 12.17
N VAL A 110 14.92 -21.66 12.21
CA VAL A 110 13.98 -22.51 12.95
C VAL A 110 12.74 -22.72 12.08
N PRO A 111 12.53 -23.93 11.52
CA PRO A 111 11.30 -24.23 10.80
C PRO A 111 10.13 -24.12 11.77
N ARG A 112 9.15 -23.30 11.44
CA ARG A 112 8.05 -22.99 12.35
C ARG A 112 6.73 -22.75 11.61
N VAL A 113 5.66 -23.25 12.19
CA VAL A 113 4.27 -23.00 11.77
C VAL A 113 3.52 -22.46 12.99
N GLY A 114 2.65 -21.48 12.81
CA GLY A 114 1.81 -20.96 13.87
C GLY A 114 0.33 -21.20 13.63
N ARG A 115 -0.43 -21.17 14.72
CA ARG A 115 -1.89 -21.26 14.76
C ARG A 115 -2.43 -20.18 15.69
N VAL A 116 -3.45 -19.48 15.23
CA VAL A 116 -4.17 -18.43 15.95
C VAL A 116 -5.58 -18.93 16.23
N ASP A 117 -5.99 -18.86 17.49
CA ASP A 117 -7.39 -18.98 17.85
C ASP A 117 -8.11 -17.66 17.47
N PRO A 118 -9.07 -17.69 16.53
CA PRO A 118 -9.72 -16.48 16.02
C PRO A 118 -10.60 -15.78 17.07
N ALA A 119 -11.01 -16.48 18.14
CA ALA A 119 -11.87 -15.91 19.18
C ALA A 119 -11.07 -15.15 20.24
N SER A 120 -9.95 -15.74 20.69
CA SER A 120 -9.11 -15.16 21.74
C SER A 120 -7.90 -14.37 21.20
N GLY A 121 -7.49 -14.63 19.96
CA GLY A 121 -6.24 -14.13 19.40
C GLY A 121 -4.99 -14.85 19.91
N ALA A 122 -5.15 -15.93 20.69
CA ALA A 122 -4.03 -16.67 21.24
C ALA A 122 -3.22 -17.34 20.13
N VAL A 123 -1.90 -17.10 20.13
CA VAL A 123 -0.96 -17.66 19.15
C VAL A 123 -0.24 -18.87 19.78
N ALA A 124 -0.36 -20.03 19.12
CA ALA A 124 0.43 -21.22 19.39
C ALA A 124 1.44 -21.43 18.25
N THR A 125 2.67 -21.83 18.58
CA THR A 125 3.74 -22.10 17.60
C THR A 125 4.19 -23.55 17.69
N PHE A 126 4.42 -24.15 16.52
CA PHE A 126 4.93 -25.51 16.35
C PHE A 126 6.30 -25.42 15.68
N GLU A 127 7.32 -25.95 16.34
CA GLU A 127 8.71 -25.94 15.87
C GLU A 127 9.18 -27.38 15.65
N PRO A 128 8.99 -27.95 14.44
CA PRO A 128 9.59 -29.23 14.08
C PRO A 128 11.10 -29.22 14.33
N SER A 129 11.67 -30.37 14.74
CA SER A 129 13.12 -30.45 14.92
C SER A 129 13.85 -30.25 13.59
N ALA A 130 15.06 -29.69 13.64
CA ALA A 130 15.91 -29.56 12.46
C ALA A 130 16.20 -30.92 11.80
N ASP A 131 16.22 -32.01 12.57
CA ASP A 131 16.38 -33.37 12.04
C ASP A 131 15.12 -33.85 11.29
N ALA A 132 13.93 -33.43 11.72
CA ALA A 132 12.68 -33.80 11.05
C ALA A 132 12.52 -33.08 9.72
N LEU A 133 12.97 -31.82 9.63
CA LEU A 133 12.87 -30.96 8.44
C LEU A 133 14.18 -30.19 8.19
N PRO A 134 15.26 -30.89 7.77
CA PRO A 134 16.59 -30.27 7.64
C PRO A 134 16.59 -29.21 6.53
N GLY A 135 17.02 -28.00 6.89
CA GLY A 135 17.12 -26.86 5.97
C GLY A 135 15.79 -26.41 5.35
N ALA A 136 14.65 -26.79 5.95
CA ALA A 136 13.34 -26.46 5.43
C ALA A 136 13.09 -24.95 5.44
N GLN A 137 12.70 -24.42 4.28
CA GLN A 137 12.14 -23.08 4.16
C GLN A 137 10.63 -23.23 4.07
N ILE A 138 9.96 -23.14 5.22
CA ILE A 138 8.51 -23.28 5.26
C ILE A 138 7.86 -22.07 4.59
N SER A 139 7.06 -22.26 3.55
CA SER A 139 6.45 -21.16 2.77
C SER A 139 4.93 -21.26 2.63
N GLY A 140 4.40 -21.95 1.63
CA GLY A 140 2.96 -22.04 1.37
C GLY A 140 2.23 -22.86 2.44
N ILE A 141 0.96 -22.52 2.67
CA ILE A 141 0.07 -23.26 3.57
C ILE A 141 -1.36 -23.30 3.04
N ALA A 142 -2.01 -24.45 3.17
CA ALA A 142 -3.40 -24.65 2.77
C ALA A 142 -4.16 -25.54 3.76
N ALA A 143 -5.46 -25.30 3.86
CA ALA A 143 -6.35 -26.11 4.65
C ALA A 143 -6.46 -27.53 4.08
N GLY A 144 -6.31 -28.52 4.95
CA GLY A 144 -6.68 -29.90 4.71
C GLY A 144 -8.00 -30.25 5.42
N ALA A 145 -8.40 -31.52 5.29
CA ALA A 145 -9.58 -32.02 5.99
C ALA A 145 -9.36 -32.11 7.51
N ASN A 146 -10.45 -31.95 8.28
CA ASN A 146 -10.51 -32.18 9.72
C ASN A 146 -9.52 -31.34 10.53
N GLY A 147 -9.33 -30.06 10.17
CA GLY A 147 -8.45 -29.12 10.89
C GLY A 147 -6.95 -29.36 10.66
N ALA A 148 -6.57 -30.30 9.79
CA ALA A 148 -5.19 -30.46 9.37
C ALA A 148 -4.78 -29.35 8.40
N MET A 149 -3.49 -29.02 8.36
CA MET A 149 -2.92 -28.11 7.37
C MET A 149 -1.85 -28.81 6.55
N TRP A 150 -1.68 -28.36 5.31
CA TRP A 150 -0.59 -28.74 4.43
C TRP A 150 0.36 -27.56 4.25
N PHE A 151 1.66 -27.78 4.32
CA PHE A 151 2.65 -26.74 4.04
C PHE A 151 3.83 -27.26 3.21
N THR A 152 4.49 -26.35 2.51
CA THR A 152 5.68 -26.62 1.69
C THR A 152 6.97 -26.37 2.47
N THR A 153 8.06 -27.05 2.12
CA THR A 153 9.37 -26.88 2.78
C THR A 153 10.48 -26.37 1.85
N GLY A 154 10.13 -25.84 0.68
CA GLY A 154 11.10 -25.23 -0.24
C GLY A 154 12.16 -26.23 -0.70
N TYR A 155 13.44 -25.86 -0.54
CA TYR A 155 14.59 -26.67 -0.97
C TYR A 155 14.74 -28.01 -0.22
N ASN A 156 14.09 -28.18 0.93
CA ASN A 156 14.01 -29.50 1.57
C ASN A 156 13.21 -30.51 0.71
N GLY A 157 12.37 -30.02 -0.20
CA GLY A 157 11.71 -30.83 -1.23
C GLY A 157 10.52 -31.65 -0.75
N SER A 158 9.90 -31.25 0.37
CA SER A 158 8.78 -31.98 0.96
C SER A 158 7.49 -31.16 1.00
N ILE A 159 6.37 -31.89 1.02
CA ILE A 159 5.07 -31.42 1.47
C ILE A 159 4.79 -32.06 2.82
N VAL A 160 4.31 -31.28 3.78
CA VAL A 160 4.07 -31.75 5.15
C VAL A 160 2.63 -31.50 5.55
N LYS A 161 1.98 -32.54 6.06
CA LYS A 161 0.70 -32.42 6.77
C LYS A 161 0.96 -32.22 8.25
N ILE A 162 0.27 -31.27 8.88
CA ILE A 162 0.31 -31.04 10.33
C ILE A 162 -1.08 -31.09 10.93
N THR A 163 -1.19 -31.67 12.12
CA THR A 163 -2.34 -31.51 13.01
C THR A 163 -1.88 -30.90 14.35
N ALA A 164 -2.71 -30.01 14.91
CA ALA A 164 -2.40 -29.35 16.19
C ALA A 164 -2.57 -30.32 17.36
N SER A 165 -1.49 -31.03 17.71
CA SER A 165 -1.42 -31.88 18.90
C SER A 165 -0.03 -31.79 19.51
N GLY A 166 0.05 -31.31 20.77
CA GLY A 166 1.31 -31.01 21.46
C GLY A 166 2.10 -29.84 20.85
N SER A 167 3.25 -29.49 21.42
CA SER A 167 4.04 -28.32 20.98
C SER A 167 4.80 -28.50 19.66
N ALA A 168 4.99 -29.73 19.18
CA ALA A 168 5.62 -30.01 17.89
C ALA A 168 4.61 -30.24 16.75
N GLY A 169 3.32 -30.40 17.08
CA GLY A 169 2.33 -30.93 16.15
C GLY A 169 2.59 -32.39 15.80
N VAL A 170 1.63 -33.03 15.11
CA VAL A 170 1.85 -34.35 14.51
C VAL A 170 2.05 -34.15 13.03
N LEU A 171 3.23 -34.55 12.53
CA LEU A 171 3.66 -34.34 11.16
C LEU A 171 3.55 -35.63 10.32
N THR A 172 3.18 -35.48 9.06
CA THR A 172 3.34 -36.51 8.03
C THR A 172 4.02 -35.88 6.83
N THR A 173 5.21 -36.37 6.48
CA THR A 173 6.08 -35.77 5.47
C THR A 173 6.08 -36.61 4.19
N PHE A 174 5.97 -35.94 3.04
CA PHE A 174 5.96 -36.55 1.72
C PHE A 174 7.08 -35.96 0.89
N ALA A 175 8.06 -36.78 0.50
CA ALA A 175 9.13 -36.37 -0.40
C ALA A 175 8.57 -36.18 -1.81
N THR A 176 8.86 -35.04 -2.44
CA THR A 176 8.30 -34.71 -3.75
C THR A 176 9.28 -34.89 -4.91
N GLY A 177 10.59 -34.86 -4.62
CA GLY A 177 11.62 -34.77 -5.66
C GLY A 177 11.68 -33.42 -6.38
N LEU A 178 10.95 -32.41 -5.89
CA LEU A 178 10.84 -31.06 -6.44
C LEU A 178 11.22 -30.00 -5.38
N SER A 179 11.01 -28.72 -5.65
CA SER A 179 11.20 -27.59 -4.70
C SER A 179 9.88 -26.85 -4.46
N PRO A 180 8.96 -27.39 -3.62
CA PRO A 180 7.62 -26.86 -3.45
C PRO A 180 7.58 -25.42 -2.90
N TYR A 181 6.75 -24.55 -3.49
CA TYR A 181 6.63 -23.13 -3.13
C TYR A 181 5.26 -22.77 -2.54
N SER A 182 4.18 -22.98 -3.28
CA SER A 182 2.78 -22.79 -2.83
C SER A 182 2.01 -24.10 -2.93
N VAL A 183 0.94 -24.26 -2.13
CA VAL A 183 0.18 -25.51 -2.01
C VAL A 183 -1.31 -25.24 -1.89
N THR A 184 -2.12 -26.16 -2.41
CA THR A 184 -3.58 -26.19 -2.25
C THR A 184 -4.09 -27.63 -2.26
N VAL A 185 -5.33 -27.84 -1.84
CA VAL A 185 -6.01 -29.14 -2.01
C VAL A 185 -6.93 -29.03 -3.23
N GLY A 186 -6.76 -29.94 -4.19
CA GLY A 186 -7.53 -29.98 -5.41
C GLY A 186 -8.93 -30.57 -5.23
N PRO A 187 -9.83 -30.40 -6.21
CA PRO A 187 -11.18 -30.98 -6.18
C PRO A 187 -11.15 -32.52 -6.15
N ASP A 188 -10.05 -33.12 -6.61
CA ASP A 188 -9.77 -34.56 -6.60
C ASP A 188 -9.17 -35.06 -5.27
N GLN A 189 -9.17 -34.22 -4.22
CA GLN A 189 -8.58 -34.48 -2.90
C GLN A 189 -7.06 -34.73 -2.90
N ALA A 190 -6.39 -34.55 -4.03
CA ALA A 190 -4.94 -34.54 -4.10
C ALA A 190 -4.39 -33.20 -3.58
N VAL A 191 -3.14 -33.23 -3.12
CA VAL A 191 -2.42 -32.02 -2.71
C VAL A 191 -1.65 -31.49 -3.91
N TRP A 192 -2.03 -30.32 -4.40
CA TRP A 192 -1.42 -29.67 -5.55
C TRP A 192 -0.45 -28.59 -5.10
N PHE A 193 0.69 -28.46 -5.77
CA PHE A 193 1.70 -27.47 -5.41
C PHE A 193 2.45 -26.94 -6.63
N THR A 194 2.91 -25.69 -6.56
CA THR A 194 3.88 -25.15 -7.50
C THR A 194 5.29 -25.45 -7.01
N SER A 195 6.24 -25.56 -7.93
CA SER A 195 7.65 -25.80 -7.63
C SER A 195 8.54 -24.72 -8.27
N LEU A 196 9.61 -24.34 -7.57
CA LEU A 196 10.52 -23.27 -7.99
C LEU A 196 11.25 -23.57 -9.31
N ASP A 197 11.25 -24.82 -9.76
CA ASP A 197 11.79 -25.27 -11.05
C ASP A 197 10.80 -25.15 -12.23
N GLY A 198 9.61 -24.55 -12.02
CA GLY A 198 8.63 -24.30 -13.07
C GLY A 198 7.57 -25.39 -13.24
N GLN A 199 7.55 -26.38 -12.34
CA GLN A 199 6.62 -27.51 -12.39
C GLN A 199 5.39 -27.30 -11.51
N ILE A 200 4.27 -27.93 -11.88
CA ILE A 200 3.10 -28.13 -11.04
C ILE A 200 3.11 -29.60 -10.58
N GLY A 201 3.15 -29.82 -9.28
CA GLY A 201 3.08 -31.15 -8.67
C GLY A 201 1.68 -31.49 -8.17
N ARG A 202 1.30 -32.76 -8.30
CA ARG A 202 0.11 -33.38 -7.73
C ARG A 202 0.53 -34.56 -6.87
N LEU A 203 0.37 -34.42 -5.56
CA LEU A 203 0.65 -35.44 -4.55
C LEU A 203 -0.63 -36.17 -4.16
N ASP A 204 -0.62 -37.50 -4.28
CA ASP A 204 -1.64 -38.35 -3.66
C ASP A 204 -1.32 -38.54 -2.17
N PRO A 205 -2.16 -38.01 -1.24
CA PRO A 205 -1.88 -38.10 0.19
C PRO A 205 -2.00 -39.52 0.77
N ALA A 206 -2.62 -40.48 0.06
CA ALA A 206 -2.75 -41.86 0.51
C ALA A 206 -1.50 -42.70 0.19
N THR A 207 -0.89 -42.46 -0.97
CA THR A 207 0.25 -43.25 -1.46
C THR A 207 1.59 -42.52 -1.38
N GLY A 208 1.56 -41.19 -1.30
CA GLY A 208 2.74 -40.34 -1.42
C GLY A 208 3.24 -40.17 -2.85
N ALA A 209 2.54 -40.71 -3.85
CA ALA A 209 2.96 -40.60 -5.25
C ALA A 209 2.81 -39.17 -5.76
N VAL A 210 3.82 -38.70 -6.51
CA VAL A 210 3.82 -37.37 -7.14
C VAL A 210 3.77 -37.50 -8.66
N THR A 211 2.79 -36.83 -9.26
CA THR A 211 2.71 -36.59 -10.71
C THR A 211 3.07 -35.13 -10.99
N THR A 212 3.77 -34.86 -12.09
CA THR A 212 4.24 -33.51 -12.43
C THR A 212 3.72 -33.07 -13.80
N TYR A 213 3.45 -31.77 -13.91
CA TYR A 213 3.01 -31.11 -15.13
C TYR A 213 3.91 -29.89 -15.38
N ALA A 214 4.37 -29.71 -16.61
CA ALA A 214 5.21 -28.58 -16.99
C ALA A 214 4.35 -27.45 -17.57
N ALA A 215 4.43 -26.25 -16.98
CA ALA A 215 3.81 -25.07 -17.57
C ALA A 215 4.55 -24.67 -18.88
N PRO A 216 3.85 -24.57 -20.02
CA PRO A 216 4.46 -24.19 -21.29
C PRO A 216 5.23 -22.86 -21.25
N GLY A 217 6.57 -22.94 -21.35
CA GLY A 217 7.41 -21.75 -21.38
C GLY A 217 7.78 -21.18 -20.00
N ALA A 218 7.61 -21.96 -18.93
CA ALA A 218 8.07 -21.65 -17.56
C ALA A 218 9.59 -21.42 -17.42
N MET A 219 10.37 -21.43 -18.52
CA MET A 219 11.81 -21.11 -18.50
C MET A 219 12.11 -19.60 -18.53
N GLY A 220 11.09 -18.73 -18.66
CA GLY A 220 11.23 -17.27 -18.75
C GLY A 220 11.03 -16.53 -17.42
N GLY A 221 12.12 -16.27 -16.69
CA GLY A 221 12.12 -15.37 -15.52
C GLY A 221 11.70 -16.01 -14.19
N ALA A 222 12.08 -15.39 -13.07
CA ALA A 222 11.91 -15.93 -11.71
C ALA A 222 10.90 -15.11 -10.85
N PRO A 223 10.02 -15.78 -10.06
CA PRO A 223 9.73 -17.22 -10.15
C PRO A 223 8.94 -17.55 -11.42
N ALA A 224 9.17 -18.73 -11.97
CA ALA A 224 8.52 -19.24 -13.18
C ALA A 224 7.03 -19.50 -12.95
N VAL A 225 6.71 -20.14 -11.83
CA VAL A 225 5.35 -20.35 -11.31
C VAL A 225 5.25 -19.78 -9.89
N GLY A 226 4.11 -19.19 -9.55
CA GLY A 226 3.87 -18.49 -8.29
C GLY A 226 2.90 -19.23 -7.37
N GLU A 227 1.87 -18.52 -6.91
CA GLU A 227 0.83 -19.07 -6.03
C GLU A 227 -0.07 -20.08 -6.76
N ILE A 228 -0.71 -20.98 -6.00
CA ILE A 228 -1.65 -21.99 -6.51
C ILE A 228 -2.93 -22.01 -5.68
N THR A 229 -4.07 -22.21 -6.34
CA THR A 229 -5.38 -22.33 -5.69
C THR A 229 -6.27 -23.32 -6.44
N SER A 230 -7.39 -23.72 -5.84
CA SER A 230 -8.37 -24.60 -6.49
C SER A 230 -9.76 -23.96 -6.44
N GLY A 231 -10.55 -24.18 -7.50
CA GLY A 231 -11.89 -23.62 -7.63
C GLY A 231 -12.47 -23.84 -9.02
N GLY A 232 -13.80 -23.88 -9.12
CA GLY A 232 -14.49 -24.15 -10.39
C GLY A 232 -14.14 -25.51 -11.02
N GLY A 233 -13.77 -26.50 -10.20
CA GLY A 233 -13.35 -27.83 -10.66
C GLY A 233 -11.94 -27.91 -11.25
N LYS A 234 -11.17 -26.83 -11.21
CA LYS A 234 -9.79 -26.77 -11.72
C LYS A 234 -8.81 -26.36 -10.63
N VAL A 235 -7.53 -26.53 -10.93
CA VAL A 235 -6.42 -25.97 -10.17
C VAL A 235 -5.86 -24.80 -10.98
N TRP A 236 -5.63 -23.67 -10.33
CA TRP A 236 -5.18 -22.43 -10.96
C TRP A 236 -3.84 -22.03 -10.36
N PHE A 237 -2.95 -21.45 -11.17
CA PHE A 237 -1.64 -20.97 -10.74
C PHE A 237 -1.24 -19.68 -11.46
N THR A 238 -0.33 -18.90 -10.87
CA THR A 238 0.26 -17.74 -11.54
C THR A 238 1.59 -18.09 -12.21
N GLU A 239 1.92 -17.39 -13.30
CA GLU A 239 3.24 -17.40 -13.93
C GLU A 239 3.82 -15.97 -13.94
N PRO A 240 4.43 -15.52 -12.83
CA PRO A 240 4.84 -14.13 -12.67
C PRO A 240 5.86 -13.68 -13.73
N GLY A 241 6.80 -14.54 -14.11
CA GLY A 241 7.82 -14.25 -15.12
C GLY A 241 7.26 -14.10 -16.53
N ASN A 242 6.21 -14.87 -16.86
CA ASN A 242 5.60 -14.90 -18.19
C ASN A 242 4.41 -13.95 -18.35
N GLY A 243 3.88 -13.40 -17.25
CA GLY A 243 2.70 -12.53 -17.30
C GLY A 243 1.43 -13.32 -17.64
N LYS A 244 1.27 -14.52 -17.09
CA LYS A 244 0.12 -15.39 -17.38
C LYS A 244 -0.55 -15.94 -16.12
N ILE A 245 -1.81 -16.32 -16.27
CA ILE A 245 -2.52 -17.21 -15.35
C ILE A 245 -2.64 -18.57 -16.01
N GLY A 246 -2.29 -19.63 -15.29
CA GLY A 246 -2.40 -21.01 -15.74
C GLY A 246 -3.51 -21.76 -15.02
N SER A 247 -4.00 -22.82 -15.65
CA SER A 247 -4.91 -23.79 -15.06
C SER A 247 -4.52 -25.21 -15.42
N VAL A 248 -4.81 -26.15 -14.52
CA VAL A 248 -4.71 -27.59 -14.75
C VAL A 248 -6.09 -28.21 -14.55
N ASP A 249 -6.51 -29.03 -15.51
CA ASP A 249 -7.64 -29.93 -15.34
C ASP A 249 -7.19 -31.18 -14.57
N PRO A 250 -7.69 -31.42 -13.34
CA PRO A 250 -7.24 -32.56 -12.53
C PRO A 250 -7.55 -33.93 -13.14
N ALA A 251 -8.56 -34.03 -14.02
CA ALA A 251 -8.97 -35.30 -14.62
C ALA A 251 -8.10 -35.68 -15.83
N SER A 252 -7.74 -34.71 -16.67
CA SER A 252 -6.97 -34.96 -17.89
C SER A 252 -5.49 -34.57 -17.78
N GLY A 253 -5.11 -33.75 -16.80
CA GLY A 253 -3.80 -33.14 -16.70
C GLY A 253 -3.56 -32.02 -17.72
N GLN A 254 -4.60 -31.61 -18.47
CA GLN A 254 -4.47 -30.57 -19.49
C GLN A 254 -4.19 -29.21 -18.86
N ILE A 255 -3.17 -28.51 -19.37
CA ILE A 255 -2.85 -27.14 -19.00
C ILE A 255 -3.50 -26.15 -19.98
N SER A 256 -4.03 -25.05 -19.47
CA SER A 256 -4.44 -23.87 -20.25
C SER A 256 -3.85 -22.60 -19.66
N GLU A 257 -3.42 -21.67 -20.50
CA GLU A 257 -2.76 -20.42 -20.10
C GLU A 257 -3.48 -19.20 -20.66
N PHE A 258 -3.53 -18.13 -19.87
CA PHE A 258 -4.22 -16.89 -20.18
C PHE A 258 -3.25 -15.72 -20.00
N ALA A 259 -2.94 -15.02 -21.09
CA ALA A 259 -2.01 -13.89 -21.07
C ALA A 259 -2.66 -12.67 -20.43
N VAL A 260 -1.99 -12.10 -19.42
CA VAL A 260 -2.41 -10.85 -18.77
C VAL A 260 -2.22 -9.69 -19.76
N PRO A 261 -3.24 -8.82 -19.99
CA PRO A 261 -3.16 -7.74 -20.97
C PRO A 261 -2.02 -6.74 -20.71
N THR A 262 -1.79 -6.39 -19.44
CA THR A 262 -0.70 -5.50 -19.06
C THR A 262 0.65 -6.21 -19.17
N SER A 263 1.46 -5.79 -20.15
CA SER A 263 2.81 -6.33 -20.36
C SER A 263 3.68 -6.14 -19.11
N GLY A 264 4.29 -7.22 -18.63
CA GLY A 264 5.15 -7.19 -17.45
C GLY A 264 4.42 -7.04 -16.11
N ALA A 265 3.09 -7.24 -16.06
CA ALA A 265 2.25 -7.11 -14.87
C ALA A 265 2.70 -7.96 -13.66
N ARG A 266 3.34 -9.12 -13.93
CA ARG A 266 3.75 -10.13 -12.92
C ARG A 266 2.60 -10.56 -12.01
N PRO A 267 1.63 -11.34 -12.53
CA PRO A 267 0.55 -11.89 -11.72
C PRO A 267 1.15 -12.72 -10.57
N THR A 268 0.77 -12.48 -9.32
CA THR A 268 1.47 -13.04 -8.15
C THR A 268 0.57 -13.93 -7.29
N GLY A 269 -0.39 -13.35 -6.59
CA GLY A 269 -1.40 -14.07 -5.83
C GLY A 269 -2.66 -14.29 -6.66
N LEU A 270 -3.42 -15.33 -6.33
CA LEU A 270 -4.70 -15.61 -6.96
C LEU A 270 -5.70 -16.29 -6.02
N THR A 271 -6.99 -16.12 -6.30
CA THR A 271 -8.10 -16.77 -5.61
C THR A 271 -9.25 -16.98 -6.59
N VAL A 272 -10.17 -17.90 -6.27
CA VAL A 272 -11.39 -18.13 -7.06
C VAL A 272 -12.57 -17.62 -6.25
N SER A 273 -13.32 -16.66 -6.80
CA SER A 273 -14.53 -16.13 -6.18
C SER A 273 -15.70 -17.11 -6.31
N GLN A 274 -16.78 -16.85 -5.57
CA GLN A 274 -17.96 -17.72 -5.51
C GLN A 274 -18.67 -17.87 -6.87
N ASP A 275 -18.56 -16.87 -7.75
CA ASP A 275 -19.06 -16.91 -9.13
C ASP A 275 -18.16 -17.72 -10.09
N GLY A 276 -17.05 -18.27 -9.58
CA GLY A 276 -16.07 -19.03 -10.35
C GLY A 276 -15.04 -18.17 -11.06
N ALA A 277 -15.10 -16.83 -10.99
CA ALA A 277 -14.08 -15.99 -11.57
C ALA A 277 -12.75 -16.11 -10.81
N VAL A 278 -11.64 -15.98 -11.53
CA VAL A 278 -10.30 -16.04 -10.93
C VAL A 278 -9.79 -14.62 -10.75
N TRP A 279 -9.63 -14.20 -9.50
CA TRP A 279 -9.07 -12.91 -9.15
C TRP A 279 -7.60 -13.05 -8.84
N PHE A 280 -6.77 -12.11 -9.30
CA PHE A 280 -5.33 -12.14 -9.10
C PHE A 280 -4.73 -10.75 -8.91
N THR A 281 -3.58 -10.68 -8.27
CA THR A 281 -2.81 -9.45 -8.07
C THR A 281 -1.76 -9.29 -9.16
N GLU A 282 -1.57 -8.08 -9.66
CA GLU A 282 -0.49 -7.75 -10.58
C GLU A 282 0.57 -6.91 -9.86
N SER A 283 1.65 -7.55 -9.40
CA SER A 283 2.58 -6.92 -8.47
C SER A 283 3.43 -5.80 -9.08
N SER A 284 3.59 -5.76 -10.41
CA SER A 284 4.37 -4.71 -11.09
C SER A 284 3.56 -3.51 -11.54
N SER A 285 2.27 -3.70 -11.81
CA SER A 285 1.34 -2.66 -12.28
C SER A 285 0.45 -2.14 -11.16
N SER A 286 0.27 -2.90 -10.07
CA SER A 286 -0.66 -2.55 -8.98
C SER A 286 -2.11 -2.49 -9.43
N ASN A 287 -2.49 -3.50 -10.21
CA ASN A 287 -3.87 -3.77 -10.56
C ASN A 287 -4.34 -5.03 -9.83
N LEU A 288 -5.66 -5.23 -9.84
CA LEU A 288 -6.28 -6.53 -9.69
C LEU A 288 -6.79 -7.01 -11.05
N GLY A 289 -6.47 -8.23 -11.42
CA GLY A 289 -7.04 -8.88 -12.59
C GLY A 289 -8.21 -9.78 -12.21
N LYS A 290 -9.20 -9.86 -13.09
CA LYS A 290 -10.31 -10.81 -13.04
C LYS A 290 -10.36 -11.57 -14.36
N LEU A 291 -10.14 -12.88 -14.29
CA LEU A 291 -10.29 -13.82 -15.39
C LEU A 291 -11.66 -14.51 -15.30
N ASP A 292 -12.40 -14.50 -16.39
CA ASP A 292 -13.57 -15.37 -16.60
C ASP A 292 -13.11 -16.70 -17.22
N PRO A 293 -13.19 -17.83 -16.49
CA PRO A 293 -12.74 -19.13 -17.00
C PRO A 293 -13.52 -19.64 -18.21
N SER A 294 -14.75 -19.17 -18.42
CA SER A 294 -15.60 -19.65 -19.51
C SER A 294 -15.24 -19.03 -20.86
N THR A 295 -14.75 -17.80 -20.84
CA THR A 295 -14.40 -17.03 -22.04
C THR A 295 -12.89 -16.82 -22.21
N GLY A 296 -12.12 -16.97 -21.13
CA GLY A 296 -10.69 -16.64 -21.09
C GLY A 296 -10.41 -15.13 -21.05
N GLN A 297 -11.44 -14.29 -20.93
CA GLN A 297 -11.27 -12.83 -20.90
C GLN A 297 -10.73 -12.37 -19.56
N ILE A 298 -9.77 -11.45 -19.59
CA ILE A 298 -9.19 -10.79 -18.42
C ILE A 298 -9.61 -9.31 -18.42
N SER A 299 -10.19 -8.88 -17.32
CA SER A 299 -10.41 -7.46 -16.98
C SER A 299 -9.40 -7.03 -15.92
N GLU A 300 -8.82 -5.84 -16.07
CA GLU A 300 -7.82 -5.29 -15.15
C GLU A 300 -8.38 -4.04 -14.46
N TYR A 301 -8.32 -4.02 -13.13
CA TYR A 301 -8.86 -2.97 -12.28
C TYR A 301 -7.73 -2.23 -11.57
N PRO A 302 -7.58 -0.91 -11.78
CA PRO A 302 -6.53 -0.14 -11.15
C PRO A 302 -6.78 -0.04 -9.64
N LEU A 303 -5.77 -0.36 -8.82
CA LEU A 303 -5.85 -0.04 -7.39
C LEU A 303 -5.67 1.48 -7.17
N PRO A 304 -6.17 2.04 -6.05
CA PRO A 304 -6.11 3.48 -5.74
C PRO A 304 -4.71 4.08 -5.69
N ALA A 305 -3.68 3.22 -5.69
CA ALA A 305 -2.28 3.58 -5.77
C ALA A 305 -1.51 2.56 -6.63
N THR A 306 -0.74 3.06 -7.59
CA THR A 306 0.32 2.31 -8.26
C THR A 306 1.51 2.05 -7.33
N LEU A 307 2.29 1.00 -7.57
CA LEU A 307 3.40 0.49 -6.74
C LEU A 307 3.07 -0.05 -5.33
N SER A 308 1.81 -0.37 -5.07
CA SER A 308 1.42 -1.08 -3.85
C SER A 308 2.07 -2.47 -3.76
N GLY A 309 2.56 -2.99 -4.90
CA GLY A 309 3.14 -4.33 -5.01
C GLY A 309 2.18 -5.39 -4.50
N PRO A 310 0.90 -5.38 -4.96
CA PRO A 310 -0.12 -6.25 -4.37
C PRO A 310 0.34 -7.69 -4.47
N PHE A 311 0.25 -8.42 -3.36
CA PHE A 311 0.97 -9.69 -3.22
C PHE A 311 0.00 -10.86 -3.19
N ARG A 312 -0.61 -11.17 -2.03
CA ARG A 312 -1.60 -12.24 -1.93
C ARG A 312 -3.02 -11.68 -1.92
N VAL A 313 -3.96 -12.51 -2.35
CA VAL A 313 -5.38 -12.18 -2.48
C VAL A 313 -6.22 -13.36 -2.01
N THR A 314 -7.37 -13.07 -1.41
CA THR A 314 -8.33 -14.07 -0.95
C THR A 314 -9.75 -13.54 -1.08
N VAL A 315 -10.72 -14.44 -1.19
CA VAL A 315 -12.13 -14.08 -1.07
C VAL A 315 -12.53 -14.12 0.40
N GLY A 316 -13.02 -12.99 0.92
CA GLY A 316 -13.55 -12.89 2.27
C GLY A 316 -14.88 -13.63 2.42
N ALA A 317 -15.26 -13.95 3.67
CA ALA A 317 -16.58 -14.51 3.96
C ALA A 317 -17.74 -13.55 3.60
N ASP A 318 -17.42 -12.25 3.46
CA ASP A 318 -18.28 -11.17 2.99
C ASP A 318 -18.39 -11.09 1.45
N GLY A 319 -17.74 -12.01 0.72
CA GLY A 319 -17.70 -12.02 -0.75
C GLY A 319 -16.75 -10.99 -1.37
N LYS A 320 -16.07 -10.18 -0.56
CA LYS A 320 -15.14 -9.16 -1.04
C LYS A 320 -13.79 -9.79 -1.38
N ILE A 321 -13.06 -9.17 -2.30
CA ILE A 321 -11.74 -9.63 -2.70
C ILE A 321 -10.70 -8.85 -1.90
N TRP A 322 -10.15 -9.50 -0.88
CA TRP A 322 -9.17 -8.94 0.04
C TRP A 322 -7.75 -9.17 -0.45
N TYR A 323 -6.89 -8.18 -0.37
CA TYR A 323 -5.51 -8.25 -0.84
C TYR A 323 -4.53 -7.56 0.13
N SER A 324 -3.29 -8.02 0.11
CA SER A 324 -2.16 -7.36 0.77
C SER A 324 -1.42 -6.43 -0.21
N ALA A 325 -1.01 -5.27 0.27
CA ALA A 325 -0.25 -4.25 -0.44
C ALA A 325 1.05 -3.94 0.33
N PRO A 326 2.03 -4.86 0.32
CA PRO A 326 3.25 -4.76 1.12
C PRO A 326 4.06 -3.51 0.85
N GLY A 327 4.14 -3.04 -0.40
CA GLY A 327 4.91 -1.84 -0.75
C GLY A 327 4.42 -0.59 -0.02
N ARG A 328 3.15 -0.58 0.40
CA ARG A 328 2.51 0.55 1.09
C ARG A 328 2.20 0.27 2.56
N GLY A 329 2.47 -0.94 3.06
CA GLY A 329 2.07 -1.34 4.41
C GLY A 329 0.55 -1.29 4.60
N ARG A 330 -0.21 -1.83 3.63
CA ARG A 330 -1.68 -1.78 3.63
C ARG A 330 -2.30 -3.14 3.36
N VAL A 331 -3.53 -3.30 3.84
CA VAL A 331 -4.45 -4.35 3.43
C VAL A 331 -5.70 -3.68 2.89
N GLY A 332 -6.26 -4.20 1.81
CA GLY A 332 -7.43 -3.62 1.18
C GLY A 332 -8.39 -4.65 0.64
N TYR A 333 -9.55 -4.16 0.19
CA TYR A 333 -10.52 -4.98 -0.53
C TYR A 333 -11.17 -4.24 -1.69
N VAL A 334 -11.68 -5.01 -2.65
CA VAL A 334 -12.63 -4.54 -3.66
C VAL A 334 -13.94 -5.31 -3.53
N ASP A 335 -15.04 -4.63 -3.84
CA ASP A 335 -16.32 -5.30 -4.04
C ASP A 335 -16.37 -5.84 -5.47
N PRO A 336 -16.46 -7.16 -5.70
CA PRO A 336 -16.50 -7.70 -7.06
C PRO A 336 -17.75 -7.28 -7.84
N ALA A 337 -18.81 -6.82 -7.17
CA ALA A 337 -20.02 -6.30 -7.81
C ALA A 337 -19.88 -4.83 -8.26
N ASP A 338 -18.92 -4.09 -7.68
CA ASP A 338 -18.62 -2.70 -8.00
C ASP A 338 -17.09 -2.48 -7.99
N PRO A 339 -16.35 -3.12 -8.92
CA PRO A 339 -14.90 -3.08 -8.91
C PRO A 339 -14.37 -1.70 -9.36
N PRO A 340 -13.12 -1.37 -9.02
CA PRO A 340 -12.55 -0.08 -9.39
C PRO A 340 -12.62 0.21 -10.88
N SER A 341 -13.02 1.44 -11.23
CA SER A 341 -13.10 1.87 -12.63
C SER A 341 -11.89 2.71 -13.03
N GLY A 342 -11.45 2.60 -14.29
CA GLY A 342 -10.33 3.39 -14.81
C GLY A 342 -9.45 2.59 -15.76
N PHE A 343 -8.38 3.22 -16.23
CA PHE A 343 -7.36 2.52 -17.02
C PHE A 343 -6.43 1.76 -16.10
N ALA A 344 -6.14 0.51 -16.46
CA ALA A 344 -5.11 -0.29 -15.81
C ALA A 344 -3.77 0.45 -15.82
N HIS A 345 -3.05 0.35 -14.70
CA HIS A 345 -1.74 0.94 -14.57
C HIS A 345 -0.73 0.16 -15.40
N SER A 346 0.23 0.85 -16.02
CA SER A 346 1.34 0.18 -16.69
C SER A 346 2.27 -0.48 -15.69
N ALA A 347 2.88 -1.60 -16.07
CA ALA A 347 3.91 -2.23 -15.25
C ALA A 347 5.11 -1.30 -15.05
N THR A 348 5.55 -1.18 -13.81
CA THR A 348 6.86 -0.58 -13.52
C THR A 348 7.96 -1.59 -13.81
N PRO A 349 9.01 -1.22 -14.57
CA PRO A 349 10.02 -2.17 -15.03
C PRO A 349 10.66 -2.91 -13.86
N GLY A 350 10.59 -4.24 -13.89
CA GLY A 350 11.32 -5.10 -12.98
C GLY A 350 12.82 -5.00 -13.23
N TYR A 351 13.62 -5.29 -12.20
CA TYR A 351 15.03 -5.64 -12.40
C TYR A 351 15.15 -6.75 -13.46
N GLY A 352 16.29 -6.79 -14.15
CA GLY A 352 16.55 -7.80 -15.18
C GLY A 352 16.38 -9.24 -14.69
N PRO A 353 16.37 -10.22 -15.60
CA PRO A 353 16.29 -11.64 -15.24
C PRO A 353 17.39 -12.03 -14.22
N GLY A 354 17.01 -12.68 -13.12
CA GLY A 354 17.97 -13.24 -12.14
C GLY A 354 18.04 -12.58 -10.75
N PHE A 355 17.07 -11.74 -10.35
CA PHE A 355 17.02 -11.14 -9.00
C PHE A 355 15.99 -11.85 -8.10
N PRO A 356 16.38 -12.65 -7.08
CA PRO A 356 15.45 -13.45 -6.30
C PRO A 356 15.55 -13.16 -4.80
N THR A 357 14.66 -12.34 -4.24
CA THR A 357 14.29 -12.48 -2.81
C THR A 357 12.84 -12.01 -2.61
N MET A 358 12.09 -12.66 -1.72
CA MET A 358 10.75 -12.21 -1.30
C MET A 358 10.75 -10.77 -0.73
N VAL A 359 11.94 -10.29 -0.31
CA VAL A 359 12.16 -8.96 0.22
C VAL A 359 12.02 -7.87 -0.85
N SER A 360 12.41 -8.12 -2.11
CA SER A 360 12.26 -7.11 -3.19
C SER A 360 10.84 -7.09 -3.79
N ALA A 361 10.15 -8.23 -3.76
CA ALA A 361 8.77 -8.34 -4.24
C ALA A 361 7.78 -7.49 -3.44
N THR A 362 8.13 -7.20 -2.18
CA THR A 362 7.31 -6.55 -1.16
C THR A 362 7.67 -5.08 -0.91
N GLN A 363 8.53 -4.49 -1.75
CA GLN A 363 8.99 -3.10 -1.65
C GLN A 363 8.27 -2.14 -2.61
N ASN A 364 8.38 -0.84 -2.34
CA ASN A 364 8.01 0.19 -3.32
C ASN A 364 8.89 0.04 -4.57
N ARG A 365 8.30 0.00 -5.77
CA ARG A 365 9.04 -0.19 -7.03
C ARG A 365 9.16 1.12 -7.80
N CYS A 366 10.36 1.48 -8.21
CA CYS A 366 10.61 2.69 -9.01
C CYS A 366 11.30 2.29 -10.33
N PRO A 367 11.33 3.16 -11.36
CA PRO A 367 12.13 2.86 -12.56
C PRO A 367 13.57 2.48 -12.22
N SER A 368 14.14 1.47 -12.87
CA SER A 368 15.37 0.76 -12.45
C SER A 368 16.64 1.62 -12.30
N ASN A 369 16.64 2.85 -12.82
CA ASN A 369 17.74 3.81 -12.71
C ASN A 369 17.37 5.10 -11.97
N SER A 370 16.22 5.12 -11.30
CA SER A 370 15.74 6.27 -10.54
C SER A 370 16.02 6.09 -9.05
N LEU A 371 16.32 7.20 -8.36
CA LEU A 371 16.44 7.21 -6.91
C LEU A 371 15.04 7.29 -6.30
N CYS A 372 14.58 6.15 -5.79
CA CYS A 372 13.33 5.96 -5.06
C CYS A 372 13.51 6.46 -3.62
N ILE A 373 12.51 7.15 -3.09
CA ILE A 373 12.52 7.84 -1.80
C ILE A 373 11.21 7.53 -1.07
N SER A 374 11.29 7.22 0.22
CA SER A 374 10.14 7.14 1.12
C SER A 374 10.47 7.88 2.40
N GLN A 375 9.59 8.80 2.78
CA GLN A 375 9.62 9.50 4.06
C GLN A 375 8.33 9.18 4.80
N VAL A 376 8.44 8.81 6.06
CA VAL A 376 7.26 8.62 6.92
C VAL A 376 7.53 9.22 8.28
N THR A 377 6.52 9.89 8.83
CA THR A 377 6.56 10.41 10.20
C THR A 377 6.42 9.27 11.20
N THR A 378 7.30 9.20 12.20
CA THR A 378 7.18 8.28 13.35
C THR A 378 6.48 8.93 14.54
N GLY A 379 6.22 10.24 14.46
CA GLY A 379 5.44 11.01 15.42
C GLY A 379 5.78 12.48 15.31
N GLY A 380 5.34 13.26 16.29
CA GLY A 380 5.66 14.68 16.40
C GLY A 380 4.46 15.51 16.82
N ASN A 381 4.61 16.83 16.76
CA ASN A 381 3.55 17.77 17.04
C ASN A 381 3.50 18.88 15.99
N THR A 382 2.30 19.41 15.82
CA THR A 382 2.04 20.58 14.99
C THR A 382 1.32 21.62 15.82
N LYS A 383 1.69 22.89 15.62
CA LYS A 383 1.03 24.04 16.21
C LYS A 383 0.65 25.02 15.10
N ILE A 384 -0.62 25.36 15.02
CA ILE A 384 -1.21 26.32 14.10
C ILE A 384 -1.94 27.37 14.93
N GLY A 385 -1.35 28.56 15.06
CA GLY A 385 -1.86 29.66 15.87
C GLY A 385 -2.03 29.24 17.33
N SER A 386 -3.27 29.22 17.81
CA SER A 386 -3.64 28.77 19.17
C SER A 386 -3.80 27.26 19.30
N PHE A 387 -3.86 26.53 18.18
CA PHE A 387 -4.16 25.11 18.13
C PHE A 387 -2.87 24.27 18.11
N ALA A 388 -2.83 23.18 18.88
CA ALA A 388 -1.74 22.21 18.87
C ALA A 388 -2.28 20.79 18.80
N LEU A 389 -1.60 19.93 18.03
CA LEU A 389 -1.99 18.55 17.79
C LEU A 389 -0.76 17.65 17.70
N ASP A 390 -0.77 16.59 18.48
CA ASP A 390 0.19 15.50 18.33
C ASP A 390 -0.21 14.63 17.14
N LEU A 391 0.77 14.31 16.29
CA LEU A 391 0.57 13.48 15.12
C LEU A 391 0.89 12.02 15.46
N PRO A 392 -0.01 11.08 15.12
CA PRO A 392 0.30 9.68 15.26
C PRO A 392 1.44 9.27 14.29
N PRO A 393 2.11 8.13 14.57
CA PRO A 393 2.98 7.51 13.58
C PRO A 393 2.26 7.28 12.25
N ALA A 394 2.99 7.38 11.14
CA ALA A 394 2.50 7.33 9.76
C ALA A 394 1.43 8.38 9.38
N ALA A 395 1.23 9.43 10.19
CA ALA A 395 0.31 10.51 9.86
C ALA A 395 0.60 11.15 8.50
N ILE A 396 1.87 11.27 8.13
CA ILE A 396 2.32 11.78 6.84
C ILE A 396 3.31 10.79 6.24
N ARG A 397 3.04 10.39 4.99
CA ARG A 397 3.97 9.67 4.13
C ARG A 397 4.17 10.43 2.83
N ILE A 398 5.43 10.57 2.42
CA ILE A 398 5.82 11.08 1.12
C ILE A 398 6.66 10.02 0.44
N THR A 399 6.24 9.57 -0.74
CA THR A 399 6.96 8.53 -1.49
C THR A 399 7.07 8.95 -2.94
N GLY A 400 8.21 8.68 -3.57
CA GLY A 400 8.45 8.98 -4.98
C GLY A 400 9.87 8.79 -5.44
N TYR A 401 10.10 8.95 -6.74
CA TYR A 401 11.44 8.93 -7.31
C TYR A 401 11.81 10.30 -7.83
N ILE A 402 13.10 10.63 -7.78
CA ILE A 402 13.56 11.93 -8.27
C ILE A 402 13.35 12.01 -9.78
N GLY A 403 12.50 12.95 -10.20
CA GLY A 403 12.24 13.31 -11.58
C GLY A 403 13.12 14.44 -12.08
N ASN A 404 12.87 14.83 -13.32
CA ASN A 404 13.53 15.98 -13.93
C ASN A 404 13.12 17.29 -13.21
N PRO A 405 13.98 18.32 -13.22
CA PRO A 405 13.59 19.64 -12.76
C PRO A 405 12.45 20.23 -13.59
N ASP A 406 11.54 20.94 -12.93
CA ASP A 406 10.49 21.69 -13.60
C ASP A 406 10.92 23.15 -13.91
N SER A 407 9.97 24.03 -14.25
CA SER A 407 10.21 25.43 -14.55
C SER A 407 10.80 26.24 -13.38
N THR A 408 10.71 25.74 -12.15
CA THR A 408 11.37 26.35 -10.98
C THR A 408 12.87 26.01 -10.90
N GLY A 409 13.32 25.05 -11.73
CA GLY A 409 14.69 24.55 -11.73
C GLY A 409 14.98 23.54 -10.61
N ASN A 410 13.99 23.17 -9.80
CA ASN A 410 14.12 22.16 -8.75
C ASN A 410 13.63 20.79 -9.24
N PRO A 411 14.35 19.69 -8.93
CA PRO A 411 13.85 18.34 -9.19
C PRO A 411 12.48 18.15 -8.54
N VAL A 412 11.54 17.61 -9.30
CA VAL A 412 10.23 17.23 -8.77
C VAL A 412 10.30 15.76 -8.39
N LEU A 413 9.81 15.44 -7.19
CA LEU A 413 9.55 14.06 -6.85
C LEU A 413 8.45 13.60 -7.78
N ASN A 414 8.70 12.65 -8.68
CA ASN A 414 7.63 12.01 -9.41
C ASN A 414 6.99 11.00 -8.48
N PRO A 415 5.66 10.93 -8.47
CA PRO A 415 5.08 9.91 -7.65
C PRO A 415 5.53 8.59 -8.26
N PRO A 416 5.87 7.62 -7.42
CA PRO A 416 6.24 6.33 -7.95
C PRO A 416 4.90 5.69 -8.42
N VAL A 417 3.80 6.13 -7.80
CA VAL A 417 2.37 5.89 -7.94
C VAL A 417 1.74 6.89 -8.95
N SER A 418 1.02 6.53 -10.01
CA SER A 418 0.27 7.56 -10.77
C SER A 418 -0.67 8.36 -9.85
N GLY A 419 -0.47 9.68 -9.74
CA GLY A 419 -1.38 10.61 -9.05
C GLY A 419 -1.20 10.83 -7.54
N LYS A 420 -0.30 10.14 -6.82
CA LYS A 420 -0.12 10.33 -5.36
C LYS A 420 1.34 10.30 -4.90
N GLN A 421 1.87 11.46 -4.49
CA GLN A 421 3.19 11.60 -3.82
C GLN A 421 3.08 11.68 -2.30
N PHE A 422 1.89 12.02 -1.81
CA PHE A 422 1.62 12.37 -0.43
C PHE A 422 0.40 11.58 0.05
N GLU A 423 0.54 10.99 1.23
CA GLU A 423 -0.53 10.29 1.93
C GLU A 423 -0.63 10.88 3.33
N GLY A 424 -1.79 11.46 3.64
CA GLY A 424 -2.12 11.95 4.98
C GLY A 424 -3.25 11.11 5.57
N THR A 425 -3.06 10.55 6.76
CA THR A 425 -4.17 9.88 7.45
C THR A 425 -5.09 10.93 8.08
N PRO A 426 -6.42 10.75 8.01
CA PRO A 426 -7.33 11.62 8.74
C PRO A 426 -7.03 11.56 10.24
N VAL A 427 -6.84 12.72 10.86
CA VAL A 427 -6.58 12.83 12.31
C VAL A 427 -7.82 13.38 13.00
N GLU A 428 -8.29 12.67 14.02
CA GLU A 428 -9.35 13.16 14.89
C GLU A 428 -8.81 14.18 15.88
N VAL A 429 -9.50 15.30 16.02
CA VAL A 429 -9.12 16.34 16.98
C VAL A 429 -9.85 16.13 18.32
N PRO A 430 -9.12 15.90 19.43
CA PRO A 430 -9.73 15.74 20.75
C PRO A 430 -10.57 16.95 21.15
N GLY A 431 -11.79 16.71 21.63
CA GLY A 431 -12.70 17.76 22.10
C GLY A 431 -13.45 18.53 21.00
N GLY A 432 -13.13 18.31 19.73
CA GLY A 432 -13.86 18.92 18.62
C GLY A 432 -13.72 20.44 18.51
N LEU A 433 -14.52 21.06 17.65
CA LEU A 433 -14.60 22.54 17.58
C LEU A 433 -15.38 23.17 18.73
N ILE A 434 -16.26 22.41 19.41
CA ILE A 434 -17.15 22.95 20.46
C ILE A 434 -16.39 23.28 21.75
N GLY A 435 -15.24 22.66 22.03
CA GLY A 435 -14.38 23.08 23.14
C GLY A 435 -13.86 24.53 23.05
N GLN A 436 -13.99 25.16 21.87
CA GLN A 436 -13.53 26.53 21.61
C GLN A 436 -14.61 27.46 21.02
N LEU A 437 -15.84 27.00 20.76
CA LEU A 437 -16.95 27.83 20.30
C LEU A 437 -17.78 28.36 21.48
N PRO A 438 -17.99 29.68 21.63
CA PRO A 438 -19.04 30.18 22.50
C PRO A 438 -20.40 29.83 21.87
N LEU A 439 -21.10 28.85 22.43
CA LEU A 439 -22.40 28.39 21.91
C LEU A 439 -23.46 29.50 21.98
N ILE A 440 -24.02 29.86 20.82
CA ILE A 440 -25.30 30.56 20.70
C ILE A 440 -26.40 29.50 20.63
N GLY A 441 -27.07 29.25 21.77
CA GLY A 441 -28.41 28.66 21.85
C GLY A 441 -28.59 27.14 21.57
N PRO A 442 -29.71 26.55 22.03
CA PRO A 442 -29.95 25.11 21.96
C PRO A 442 -30.18 24.69 20.51
N ILE A 443 -29.30 23.83 19.98
CA ILE A 443 -29.54 23.16 18.70
C ILE A 443 -30.73 22.20 18.91
N LEU A 444 -31.91 22.67 18.51
CA LEU A 444 -33.21 22.03 18.66
C LEU A 444 -33.19 20.58 18.14
N GLY A 445 -33.49 19.62 19.04
CA GLY A 445 -34.06 18.33 18.69
C GLY A 445 -33.12 17.19 18.28
N LYS A 446 -31.80 17.33 18.41
CA LYS A 446 -30.86 16.26 18.05
C LYS A 446 -30.47 15.40 19.27
N THR A 447 -30.39 14.08 19.08
CA THR A 447 -29.99 13.11 20.10
C THR A 447 -28.52 13.31 20.52
N PRO A 448 -28.09 12.81 21.70
CA PRO A 448 -26.69 12.91 22.14
C PRO A 448 -25.67 12.41 21.10
N ALA A 449 -26.02 11.39 20.31
CA ALA A 449 -25.19 10.88 19.22
C ALA A 449 -25.00 11.90 18.09
N ALA A 450 -26.07 12.60 17.70
CA ALA A 450 -25.99 13.63 16.66
C ALA A 450 -25.32 14.93 17.15
N MET A 451 -25.26 15.18 18.47
CA MET A 451 -24.39 16.23 19.03
C MET A 451 -22.91 15.81 19.03
N TRP A 452 -22.62 14.51 19.15
CA TRP A 452 -21.27 13.96 19.08
C TRP A 452 -20.67 14.05 17.66
N ASP A 453 -21.46 13.76 16.62
CA ASP A 453 -21.02 13.87 15.22
C ASP A 453 -20.71 15.31 14.81
N VAL A 454 -21.43 16.28 15.38
CA VAL A 454 -21.17 17.71 15.20
C VAL A 454 -19.88 18.16 15.90
N ASN A 455 -19.53 17.50 17.01
CA ASN A 455 -18.29 17.76 17.74
C ASN A 455 -17.06 17.22 17.03
N LYS A 456 -17.15 16.04 16.41
CA LYS A 456 -15.99 15.37 15.84
C LYS A 456 -15.42 16.15 14.66
N LEU A 457 -14.25 16.76 14.86
CA LEU A 457 -13.48 17.39 13.79
C LEU A 457 -12.43 16.38 13.29
N THR A 458 -12.45 16.12 12.00
CA THR A 458 -11.45 15.32 11.30
C THR A 458 -10.62 16.21 10.39
N VAL A 459 -9.30 16.16 10.56
CA VAL A 459 -8.35 16.91 9.72
C VAL A 459 -7.73 15.98 8.71
N SER A 460 -7.76 16.36 7.43
CA SER A 460 -7.04 15.66 6.36
C SER A 460 -6.17 16.63 5.58
N GLN A 461 -5.20 16.13 4.79
CA GLN A 461 -4.33 16.97 4.00
C GLN A 461 -4.22 16.47 2.55
N THR A 462 -4.08 17.41 1.61
CA THR A 462 -3.82 17.11 0.20
C THR A 462 -2.70 17.99 -0.33
N LEU A 463 -1.95 17.52 -1.32
CA LEU A 463 -1.00 18.38 -2.03
C LEU A 463 -1.73 19.48 -2.82
N ALA A 464 -1.13 20.66 -2.84
CA ALA A 464 -1.52 21.82 -3.63
C ALA A 464 -0.45 22.15 -4.67
N GLY A 465 0.24 21.13 -5.20
CA GLY A 465 1.34 21.25 -6.15
C GLY A 465 2.32 20.08 -6.08
N PRO A 466 3.38 20.09 -6.91
CA PRO A 466 4.44 19.08 -6.86
C PRO A 466 5.26 19.18 -5.58
N VAL A 467 5.82 18.05 -5.14
CA VAL A 467 6.86 18.02 -4.10
C VAL A 467 8.22 18.27 -4.75
N HIS A 468 8.88 19.36 -4.40
CA HIS A 468 10.23 19.66 -4.87
C HIS A 468 11.28 19.10 -3.92
N VAL A 469 12.35 18.54 -4.46
CA VAL A 469 13.50 18.07 -3.68
C VAL A 469 14.48 19.23 -3.50
N LEU A 470 14.78 19.57 -2.25
CA LEU A 470 15.71 20.64 -1.88
C LEU A 470 17.03 20.05 -1.38
N GLN A 471 18.13 20.77 -1.60
CA GLN A 471 19.41 20.44 -0.98
C GLN A 471 19.51 21.12 0.38
N VAL A 472 19.82 20.35 1.43
CA VAL A 472 20.03 20.85 2.78
C VAL A 472 21.42 20.45 3.29
N PRO A 473 21.98 21.13 4.30
CA PRO A 473 23.24 20.70 4.92
C PRO A 473 23.14 19.23 5.37
N GLY A 474 24.03 18.37 4.88
CA GLY A 474 24.07 16.96 5.24
C GLY A 474 23.16 16.02 4.42
N GLY A 475 22.24 16.52 3.58
CA GLY A 475 21.35 15.64 2.81
C GLY A 475 20.33 16.33 1.91
N PHE A 476 19.13 15.76 1.83
CA PHE A 476 18.00 16.23 1.03
C PHE A 476 16.84 16.63 1.93
N GLY A 477 16.15 17.71 1.57
CA GLY A 477 14.86 18.09 2.13
C GLY A 477 13.78 18.09 1.05
N ALA A 478 12.57 18.43 1.44
CA ALA A 478 11.43 18.55 0.53
C ALA A 478 10.74 19.89 0.72
N GLN A 479 10.21 20.44 -0.37
CA GLN A 479 9.25 21.55 -0.33
C GLN A 479 7.93 21.06 -0.89
N ALA A 480 6.88 21.19 -0.09
CA ALA A 480 5.53 20.80 -0.48
C ALA A 480 4.55 21.92 -0.17
N SER A 481 3.56 22.09 -1.04
CA SER A 481 2.39 22.93 -0.78
C SER A 481 1.24 22.03 -0.33
N LEU A 482 0.62 22.31 0.81
CA LEU A 482 -0.43 21.47 1.39
C LEU A 482 -1.73 22.25 1.61
N ASN A 483 -2.86 21.65 1.30
CA ASN A 483 -4.17 22.08 1.77
C ASN A 483 -4.56 21.24 2.98
N ILE A 484 -4.91 21.89 4.09
CA ILE A 484 -5.42 21.25 5.29
C ILE A 484 -6.94 21.38 5.27
N HIS A 485 -7.64 20.26 5.19
CA HIS A 485 -9.10 20.20 5.18
C HIS A 485 -9.63 19.98 6.59
N LEU A 486 -10.59 20.79 7.01
CA LEU A 486 -11.26 20.69 8.29
C LEU A 486 -12.67 20.13 8.07
N ASN A 487 -12.89 18.86 8.43
CA ASN A 487 -14.11 18.15 8.10
C ASN A 487 -14.95 17.89 9.35
N ASN A 488 -16.17 18.41 9.36
CA ASN A 488 -17.26 17.98 10.24
C ASN A 488 -18.60 18.37 9.61
N THR A 489 -19.71 18.02 10.28
CA THR A 489 -21.07 18.30 9.76
C THR A 489 -21.38 19.81 9.63
N LEU A 490 -20.74 20.69 10.40
CA LEU A 490 -20.97 22.14 10.37
C LEU A 490 -20.15 22.86 9.31
N LEU A 491 -18.90 22.45 9.12
CA LEU A 491 -17.94 23.08 8.22
C LEU A 491 -18.12 22.60 6.78
N GLY A 492 -18.62 21.39 6.59
CA GLY A 492 -18.69 20.75 5.27
C GLY A 492 -17.30 20.37 4.74
N SER A 493 -17.26 19.80 3.53
CA SER A 493 -16.04 19.28 2.90
C SER A 493 -15.16 20.33 2.23
N ASN A 494 -15.60 21.59 2.17
CA ASN A 494 -14.92 22.67 1.44
C ASN A 494 -14.08 23.58 2.35
N CYS A 495 -14.09 23.33 3.66
CA CYS A 495 -13.35 24.13 4.62
C CYS A 495 -11.86 23.80 4.56
N VAL A 496 -11.07 24.72 4.00
CA VAL A 496 -9.64 24.51 3.70
C VAL A 496 -8.79 25.64 4.26
N ILE A 497 -7.66 25.27 4.87
CA ILE A 497 -6.53 26.15 5.18
C ILE A 497 -5.41 25.81 4.19
N GLY A 498 -5.14 26.69 3.23
CA GLY A 498 -4.07 26.47 2.26
C GLY A 498 -4.11 27.38 1.04
N PRO A 499 -3.11 27.27 0.15
CA PRO A 499 -1.97 26.36 0.24
C PRO A 499 -0.95 26.83 1.31
N VAL A 500 -0.58 25.90 2.18
CA VAL A 500 0.48 26.06 3.18
C VAL A 500 1.80 25.62 2.56
N GLN A 501 2.77 26.53 2.47
CA GLN A 501 4.10 26.22 1.94
C GLN A 501 4.97 25.67 3.08
N ALA A 502 5.26 24.37 3.04
CA ALA A 502 6.11 23.69 4.02
C ALA A 502 7.47 23.36 3.40
N SER A 503 8.53 23.93 3.95
CA SER A 503 9.90 23.55 3.65
C SER A 503 10.39 22.58 4.72
N LEU A 504 10.36 21.29 4.40
CA LEU A 504 10.79 20.20 5.26
C LEU A 504 12.30 20.04 5.12
N SER A 505 13.05 20.67 6.02
CA SER A 505 14.51 20.55 6.09
C SER A 505 14.89 19.61 7.22
N PRO A 506 15.20 18.34 6.92
CA PRO A 506 15.51 17.39 7.98
C PRO A 506 16.89 17.61 8.58
N THR A 507 16.95 17.50 9.90
CA THR A 507 18.16 17.20 10.66
C THR A 507 18.27 15.70 10.86
N PHE A 508 19.39 15.12 10.45
CA PHE A 508 19.66 13.69 10.64
C PHE A 508 20.28 13.48 12.02
N THR A 509 19.49 12.93 12.96
CA THR A 509 19.85 12.85 14.38
C THR A 509 20.47 11.51 14.79
N GLY A 510 20.40 10.49 13.94
CA GLY A 510 20.98 9.17 14.19
C GLY A 510 20.62 8.16 13.09
N GLY A 511 21.35 7.03 13.07
CA GLY A 511 21.24 6.01 12.02
C GLY A 511 22.30 6.14 10.93
N SER A 512 22.37 5.12 10.08
CA SER A 512 23.40 4.97 9.06
C SER A 512 22.78 4.74 7.71
N PHE A 513 23.29 5.44 6.71
CA PHE A 513 23.09 5.09 5.30
C PHE A 513 23.90 3.82 4.98
N LEU A 514 23.55 2.68 5.58
CA LEU A 514 24.12 1.38 5.28
C LEU A 514 23.56 0.90 3.94
N ASN A 515 24.46 0.65 3.00
CA ASN A 515 24.18 -0.12 1.79
C ASN A 515 24.06 -1.60 2.15
N ASP A 516 23.00 -2.26 1.68
CA ASP A 516 23.10 -3.68 1.34
C ASP A 516 23.90 -3.78 0.03
N PRO A 517 25.02 -4.54 -0.04
CA PRO A 517 25.82 -4.68 -1.25
C PRO A 517 25.07 -5.28 -2.45
N GLN A 518 23.99 -6.02 -2.21
CA GLN A 518 23.16 -6.65 -3.24
C GLN A 518 21.96 -5.78 -3.63
N LEU A 519 21.51 -4.89 -2.72
CA LEU A 519 20.26 -4.14 -2.91
C LEU A 519 20.43 -2.61 -3.00
N GLY A 520 21.45 -2.00 -2.39
CA GLY A 520 21.83 -0.60 -2.65
C GLY A 520 20.97 0.50 -2.00
N TRP A 521 20.24 0.18 -0.93
CA TRP A 521 19.39 1.15 -0.20
C TRP A 521 20.09 1.79 0.99
N SER A 522 19.54 2.86 1.56
CA SER A 522 20.06 3.53 2.77
C SER A 522 18.96 4.29 3.52
N GLY A 523 19.04 4.44 4.84
CA GLY A 523 18.06 5.21 5.61
C GLY A 523 18.60 5.89 6.87
N GLY A 524 17.80 6.78 7.47
CA GLY A 524 18.18 7.49 8.69
C GLY A 524 17.00 8.11 9.42
N GLN A 525 17.16 8.33 10.73
CA GLN A 525 16.20 9.10 11.52
C GLN A 525 16.32 10.57 11.15
N MET A 526 15.17 11.22 11.01
CA MET A 526 15.07 12.63 10.68
C MET A 526 14.19 13.36 11.69
N GLU A 527 14.57 14.58 11.99
CA GLU A 527 13.72 15.57 12.65
C GLU A 527 13.47 16.72 11.69
N ILE A 528 12.22 17.15 11.57
CA ILE A 528 11.86 18.35 10.83
C ILE A 528 11.35 19.37 11.83
N ASN A 529 12.00 20.53 11.89
CA ASN A 529 11.49 21.70 12.57
C ASN A 529 11.29 22.80 11.54
N ALA A 530 10.02 23.13 11.27
CA ALA A 530 9.66 24.18 10.34
C ALA A 530 8.71 25.18 11.01
N PRO A 531 9.13 26.45 11.19
CA PRO A 531 8.18 27.53 11.40
C PRO A 531 7.46 27.80 10.07
N ILE A 532 6.13 27.67 10.08
CA ILE A 532 5.33 27.70 8.85
C ILE A 532 4.32 28.85 8.93
N ALA A 533 4.28 29.73 7.93
CA ALA A 533 3.21 30.73 7.85
C ALA A 533 1.91 30.05 7.42
N ILE A 534 0.83 30.31 8.16
CA ILE A 534 -0.47 29.67 7.90
C ILE A 534 -1.44 30.72 7.35
N PRO A 535 -2.03 30.50 6.16
CA PRO A 535 -2.99 31.41 5.56
C PRO A 535 -4.35 31.35 6.28
N LYS A 536 -5.31 32.15 5.82
CA LYS A 536 -6.69 32.08 6.30
C LYS A 536 -7.36 30.78 5.87
N ALA A 537 -8.26 30.29 6.72
CA ALA A 537 -9.27 29.31 6.34
C ALA A 537 -10.29 29.95 5.39
N SER A 538 -10.81 29.15 4.45
CA SER A 538 -11.86 29.54 3.52
C SER A 538 -12.81 28.38 3.22
N GLY A 539 -14.05 28.69 2.81
CA GLY A 539 -15.03 27.68 2.40
C GLY A 539 -15.68 26.92 3.57
N CYS A 540 -15.59 27.46 4.78
CA CYS A 540 -16.08 26.85 6.00
C CYS A 540 -17.56 27.14 6.23
N GLY A 541 -18.36 26.09 6.30
CA GLY A 541 -19.81 26.14 6.41
C GLY A 541 -20.50 26.56 5.11
N PRO A 542 -21.85 26.64 5.11
CA PRO A 542 -22.61 27.04 3.93
C PRO A 542 -22.10 28.38 3.38
N PHE A 543 -21.63 28.38 2.13
CA PHE A 543 -21.11 29.57 1.44
C PHE A 543 -19.95 30.29 2.16
N GLY A 544 -19.19 29.61 3.04
CA GLY A 544 -18.04 30.21 3.75
C GLY A 544 -18.43 31.10 4.95
N LEU A 545 -19.69 31.03 5.42
CA LEU A 545 -20.17 31.87 6.53
C LEU A 545 -19.39 31.68 7.85
N LEU A 546 -18.68 30.56 8.02
CA LEU A 546 -17.88 30.27 9.20
C LEU A 546 -16.39 30.61 9.03
N ASP A 547 -15.96 31.13 7.87
CA ASP A 547 -14.55 31.49 7.62
C ASP A 547 -14.01 32.43 8.69
N GLY A 548 -14.75 33.49 9.03
CA GLY A 548 -14.35 34.46 10.05
C GLY A 548 -14.23 33.84 11.45
N VAL A 549 -15.14 32.94 11.79
CA VAL A 549 -15.16 32.24 13.09
C VAL A 549 -13.94 31.32 13.20
N ILE A 550 -13.69 30.49 12.18
CA ILE A 550 -12.52 29.61 12.14
C ILE A 550 -11.23 30.42 12.21
N ASN A 551 -11.13 31.48 11.41
CA ASN A 551 -9.96 32.35 11.41
C ASN A 551 -9.73 33.00 12.78
N GLN A 552 -10.77 33.48 13.45
CA GLN A 552 -10.64 34.08 14.78
C GLN A 552 -10.25 33.05 15.84
N MET A 553 -10.88 31.88 15.84
CA MET A 553 -10.62 30.83 16.83
C MET A 553 -9.20 30.28 16.73
N MET A 554 -8.76 29.98 15.51
CA MET A 554 -7.42 29.42 15.26
C MET A 554 -6.33 30.49 15.21
N GLY A 555 -6.68 31.78 15.20
CA GLY A 555 -5.74 32.89 15.09
C GLY A 555 -5.10 33.04 13.70
N LEU A 556 -5.90 32.89 12.64
CA LEU A 556 -5.47 32.93 11.24
C LEU A 556 -5.76 34.27 10.55
N PRO A 557 -4.91 34.72 9.61
CA PRO A 557 -3.66 34.08 9.20
C PRO A 557 -2.62 34.22 10.32
N SER A 558 -1.79 33.20 10.49
CA SER A 558 -0.81 33.14 11.57
C SER A 558 0.61 33.22 10.98
N PRO A 559 1.45 34.18 11.42
CA PRO A 559 2.82 34.30 10.94
C PRO A 559 3.67 33.10 11.40
N ALA A 560 4.72 32.78 10.64
CA ALA A 560 5.57 31.61 10.89
C ALA A 560 6.12 31.51 12.32
N ALA A 561 6.38 32.64 13.00
CA ALA A 561 6.87 32.68 14.38
C ALA A 561 5.88 32.09 15.42
N ASN A 562 4.60 32.00 15.09
CA ASN A 562 3.55 31.51 16.00
C ASN A 562 3.20 30.03 15.77
N ASN A 563 3.76 29.41 14.72
CA ASN A 563 3.42 28.07 14.29
C ASN A 563 4.67 27.20 14.28
N SER A 564 4.50 25.90 14.47
CA SER A 564 5.60 24.95 14.39
C SER A 564 5.11 23.62 13.84
N MET A 565 5.95 22.97 13.05
CA MET A 565 5.79 21.57 12.67
C MET A 565 7.08 20.86 13.10
N ASN A 566 6.99 20.10 14.18
CA ASN A 566 8.08 19.34 14.77
C ASN A 566 7.79 17.85 14.54
N LEU A 567 8.38 17.28 13.50
CA LEU A 567 8.15 15.89 13.11
C LEU A 567 9.38 15.06 13.38
N THR A 568 9.20 13.85 13.88
CA THR A 568 10.20 12.79 13.82
C THR A 568 9.81 11.83 12.72
N GLY A 569 10.79 11.23 12.05
CA GLY A 569 10.52 10.32 10.95
C GLY A 569 11.70 9.46 10.57
N ILE A 570 11.44 8.61 9.56
CA ILE A 570 12.43 7.81 8.88
C ILE A 570 12.41 8.20 7.40
N LEU A 571 13.60 8.36 6.83
CA LEU A 571 13.80 8.60 5.42
C LEU A 571 14.63 7.45 4.84
N THR A 572 14.09 6.77 3.84
CA THR A 572 14.75 5.68 3.11
C THR A 572 14.90 6.02 1.64
N PHE A 573 15.96 5.48 1.03
CA PHE A 573 16.23 5.63 -0.39
C PHE A 573 16.73 4.34 -1.01
N GLY A 574 16.45 4.13 -2.29
CA GLY A 574 16.98 3.00 -3.05
C GLY A 574 16.93 3.16 -4.57
N ILE A 575 17.72 2.38 -5.32
CA ILE A 575 17.80 2.46 -6.78
C ILE A 575 16.84 1.45 -7.41
N GLY A 576 15.72 1.93 -7.96
CA GLY A 576 14.70 1.06 -8.59
C GLY A 576 13.74 0.36 -7.62
N ALA A 577 14.03 0.33 -6.32
CA ALA A 577 13.10 -0.09 -5.29
C ALA A 577 13.49 0.56 -3.96
N ASN A 578 12.57 0.58 -3.00
CA ASN A 578 12.84 1.10 -1.66
C ASN A 578 11.92 0.44 -0.61
N ALA A 579 12.46 0.23 0.58
CA ALA A 579 11.65 -0.19 1.72
C ALA A 579 10.63 0.91 2.09
N SER A 580 9.42 0.48 2.47
CA SER A 580 8.37 1.38 2.96
C SER A 580 8.84 2.16 4.19
N ASN A 581 9.53 1.47 5.12
CA ASN A 581 10.63 1.90 6.01
C ASN A 581 11.32 0.67 6.62
N VAL A 582 12.50 0.84 7.22
CA VAL A 582 13.17 -0.21 8.02
C VAL A 582 13.24 0.25 9.48
N PRO A 583 12.66 -0.48 10.46
CA PRO A 583 12.89 -0.20 11.87
C PRO A 583 14.02 -1.04 12.49
N ASP A 584 14.78 -0.37 13.37
CA ASP A 584 15.71 -0.85 14.40
C ASP A 584 16.90 -1.74 13.97
N GLY A 585 18.00 -1.08 13.60
CA GLY A 585 19.31 -1.75 13.46
C GLY A 585 20.45 -0.98 12.80
N LEU A 586 20.24 0.26 12.34
CA LEU A 586 21.23 0.98 11.53
C LEU A 586 22.46 1.47 12.35
N LYS A 587 23.64 0.86 12.16
CA LYS A 587 24.96 1.35 12.67
C LYS A 587 25.79 2.01 11.56
N ALA A 588 26.51 3.11 11.86
CA ALA A 588 27.18 4.01 10.91
C ALA A 588 28.21 3.35 9.95
N ASN A 589 28.19 3.68 8.64
CA ASN A 589 29.32 3.55 7.71
C ASN A 589 29.46 4.80 6.79
N PRO A 590 30.51 5.63 6.97
CA PRO A 590 30.65 6.93 6.29
C PRO A 590 31.22 6.91 4.85
N SER A 591 31.34 5.76 4.18
CA SER A 591 32.18 5.62 2.96
C SER A 591 31.45 5.39 1.61
N ASN A 592 30.17 5.77 1.47
CA ASN A 592 29.37 5.43 0.26
C ASN A 592 29.66 6.33 -0.99
N PRO A 593 30.08 5.76 -2.13
CA PRO A 593 30.44 6.50 -3.36
C PRO A 593 29.24 7.05 -4.17
N THR A 594 28.02 6.54 -4.00
CA THR A 594 26.84 7.01 -4.76
C THR A 594 26.34 8.37 -4.24
N VAL A 595 26.42 8.59 -2.92
CA VAL A 595 26.18 9.90 -2.29
C VAL A 595 27.24 10.92 -2.75
N ALA A 596 28.47 10.48 -2.99
CA ALA A 596 29.52 11.33 -3.55
C ALA A 596 29.24 11.74 -5.02
N LYS A 597 28.65 10.85 -5.82
CA LYS A 597 28.27 11.10 -7.22
C LYS A 597 27.07 12.06 -7.36
N LEU A 598 26.07 11.95 -6.48
CA LEU A 598 24.96 12.91 -6.45
C LEU A 598 25.38 14.28 -5.89
N ARG A 599 26.24 14.31 -4.85
CA ARG A 599 26.84 15.56 -4.35
C ARG A 599 27.59 16.30 -5.47
N SER A 600 28.33 15.60 -6.31
CA SER A 600 29.10 16.22 -7.40
C SER A 600 28.22 16.75 -8.53
N ALA A 601 27.15 16.05 -8.92
CA ALA A 601 26.18 16.54 -9.90
C ALA A 601 25.42 17.80 -9.43
N LEU A 602 25.13 17.91 -8.13
CA LEU A 602 24.44 19.08 -7.54
C LEU A 602 25.40 20.23 -7.18
N GLN A 603 26.67 19.94 -6.84
CA GLN A 603 27.72 20.96 -6.68
C GLN A 603 28.03 21.69 -8.00
N ALA A 604 27.77 21.09 -9.16
CA ALA A 604 27.88 21.78 -10.45
C ALA A 604 26.95 23.01 -10.54
N LYS A 605 25.81 23.03 -9.85
CA LYS A 605 24.92 24.21 -9.77
C LYS A 605 25.51 25.36 -8.95
N LYS A 606 26.35 25.08 -7.94
CA LYS A 606 27.04 26.14 -7.16
C LYS A 606 27.99 26.96 -8.03
N HIS A 607 28.48 26.39 -9.13
CA HIS A 607 29.36 27.08 -10.08
C HIS A 607 28.62 27.75 -11.25
N ALA A 608 27.34 27.47 -11.47
CA ALA A 608 26.54 28.06 -12.54
C ALA A 608 25.95 29.45 -12.20
N THR A 609 25.90 29.83 -10.91
CA THR A 609 25.52 31.18 -10.47
C THR A 609 26.74 31.91 -9.88
N LYS A 610 27.70 32.28 -10.71
CA LYS A 610 28.54 33.45 -10.41
C LYS A 610 27.71 34.69 -10.78
N PRO A 611 27.58 35.71 -9.91
CA PRO A 611 27.08 36.99 -10.35
C PRO A 611 27.99 37.50 -11.46
N ALA A 612 27.39 38.01 -12.55
CA ALA A 612 28.14 38.66 -13.62
C ALA A 612 29.06 39.70 -12.98
N ALA A 613 30.38 39.49 -13.11
CA ALA A 613 31.35 40.46 -12.65
C ALA A 613 31.11 41.77 -13.40
N HIS A 614 30.77 42.83 -12.68
CA HIS A 614 30.85 44.19 -13.21
C HIS A 614 32.31 44.44 -13.60
N VAL A 615 32.62 44.28 -14.88
CA VAL A 615 33.87 44.78 -15.46
C VAL A 615 33.69 46.29 -15.62
N ALA A 616 34.12 47.05 -14.60
CA ALA A 616 34.32 48.48 -14.75
C ALA A 616 35.42 48.71 -15.79
N LYS A 617 35.05 49.05 -17.03
CA LYS A 617 35.98 49.58 -18.02
C LYS A 617 36.48 50.93 -17.53
N LYS A 618 37.71 50.99 -17.01
CA LYS A 618 38.46 52.24 -16.83
C LYS A 618 38.67 52.86 -18.22
N HIS A 619 37.95 53.92 -18.53
CA HIS A 619 38.28 54.81 -19.63
C HIS A 619 39.25 55.88 -19.12
N THR A 620 40.51 55.80 -19.54
CA THR A 620 41.51 56.85 -19.30
C THR A 620 41.33 57.91 -20.38
N TYR A 621 40.78 59.07 -20.01
CA TYR A 621 40.73 60.25 -20.89
C TYR A 621 41.99 61.09 -20.68
N ASN A 622 42.89 61.11 -21.66
CA ASN A 622 44.02 62.04 -21.69
C ASN A 622 43.52 63.41 -22.17
N LEU A 623 43.30 64.34 -21.25
CA LEU A 623 43.08 65.74 -21.57
C LEU A 623 44.41 66.39 -21.94
N LYS A 624 44.57 66.79 -23.21
CA LYS A 624 45.60 67.77 -23.60
C LYS A 624 45.00 69.16 -23.43
N SER A 625 45.55 69.95 -22.50
CA SER A 625 45.32 71.38 -22.44
C SER A 625 46.01 72.07 -23.62
N ARG A 626 45.27 72.91 -24.35
CA ARG A 626 45.85 74.08 -25.01
C ARG A 626 44.99 75.28 -24.64
N HIS A 627 45.68 76.30 -24.14
CA HIS A 627 45.22 77.68 -24.01
C HIS A 627 44.78 78.25 -25.35
#